data_AF-A0A954LJ51-F1
#
_entry.id   AF-A0A954LJ51-F1
#
_cell.length_a   1.000
_cell.length_b   1.000
_cell.length_c   1.000
_cell.angle_alpha   90.00
_cell.angle_beta   90.00
_cell.angle_gamma   90.00
#
_symmetry.space_group_name_H-M   'P 1'
#
loop_
_entity.id
_entity.type
_entity.pdbx_description
1 polymer ?
#
loop_
_entity_poly.entity_id
_entity_poly.type
_entity_poly.pdbx_seq_one_letter_code
_entity_poly.pdbx_strand_id
1 'polypeptide(L)'
;CETDARTPQKTRKNDKPVMNETPGSFQEKLYETALSEGKQSFQKLMDKYPGETFYGICLYTNNDLRGVYPFANTVEGLKRSGYGWDDEEKWIPGESWGLEFGEDDKTQMPETTSLLIDASDDYAQDEQAAKARYGDFNQFKPTTIATLSRALVTVRDSGIFKNRMIHDRMAYWVHIGDSHGQERKWMFQPVIKHLNEQDAKELQSLFELDGMIERDLN
;
A
#
# COMPACT_ATOMS: atom_id res chain seq x y z
N CYS A 1 -39.94 16.52 -69.23
CA CYS A 1 -38.95 17.38 -68.53
C CYS A 1 -38.91 16.89 -67.09
N GLU A 2 -37.91 16.07 -66.76
CA GLU A 2 -36.62 16.50 -66.17
C GLU A 2 -36.77 16.62 -64.65
N THR A 3 -36.25 15.62 -63.91
CA THR A 3 -35.06 15.71 -63.02
C THR A 3 -35.31 16.66 -61.82
N ASP A 4 -35.01 16.32 -60.58
CA ASP A 4 -33.74 15.75 -60.15
C ASP A 4 -33.82 15.27 -58.69
N ALA A 5 -32.97 14.29 -58.38
CA ALA A 5 -32.74 13.74 -57.07
C ALA A 5 -31.85 14.67 -56.23
N ARG A 6 -31.97 14.60 -54.89
CA ARG A 6 -30.83 14.66 -53.94
C ARG A 6 -31.28 14.40 -52.51
N THR A 7 -30.96 13.19 -52.05
CA THR A 7 -30.97 12.75 -50.66
C THR A 7 -29.74 13.31 -49.93
N PRO A 8 -29.84 13.88 -48.71
CA PRO A 8 -28.67 14.18 -47.90
C PRO A 8 -28.17 12.91 -47.20
N GLN A 9 -26.92 12.53 -47.47
CA GLN A 9 -26.16 11.55 -46.70
C GLN A 9 -26.00 12.03 -45.24
N LYS A 10 -26.58 11.29 -44.29
CA LYS A 10 -26.19 11.39 -42.88
C LYS A 10 -24.82 10.73 -42.72
N THR A 11 -23.85 11.56 -42.36
CA THR A 11 -22.51 11.22 -41.90
C THR A 11 -22.56 10.12 -40.84
N ARG A 12 -21.88 8.99 -41.12
CA ARG A 12 -21.58 7.96 -40.13
C ARG A 12 -20.74 8.60 -39.02
N LYS A 13 -21.29 8.64 -37.80
CA LYS A 13 -20.49 8.86 -36.60
C LYS A 13 -19.51 7.69 -36.49
N ASN A 14 -18.23 8.03 -36.35
CA ASN A 14 -17.20 7.11 -35.91
C ASN A 14 -17.52 6.70 -34.47
N ASP A 15 -18.24 5.61 -34.30
CA ASP A 15 -18.29 4.91 -33.02
C ASP A 15 -16.91 4.28 -32.82
N LYS A 16 -16.05 4.99 -32.08
CA LYS A 16 -14.87 4.35 -31.48
C LYS A 16 -15.38 3.23 -30.58
N PRO A 17 -14.77 2.04 -30.60
CA PRO A 17 -15.14 0.98 -29.67
C PRO A 17 -14.90 1.51 -28.26
N VAL A 18 -15.99 1.64 -27.51
CA VAL A 18 -15.94 1.80 -26.06
C VAL A 18 -15.33 0.49 -25.56
N MET A 19 -14.05 0.54 -25.20
CA MET A 19 -13.42 -0.58 -24.52
C MET A 19 -14.14 -0.72 -23.18
N ASN A 20 -14.95 -1.77 -23.05
CA ASN A 20 -15.45 -2.23 -21.77
C ASN A 20 -14.26 -2.80 -21.00
N GLU A 21 -13.48 -1.92 -20.36
CA GLU A 21 -12.60 -2.33 -19.28
C GLU A 21 -13.51 -2.91 -18.21
N THR A 22 -13.46 -4.23 -18.04
CA THR A 22 -14.11 -4.88 -16.91
C THR A 22 -13.41 -4.31 -15.67
N PRO A 23 -14.11 -3.57 -14.79
CA PRO A 23 -13.45 -2.97 -13.65
C PRO A 23 -12.85 -4.09 -12.80
N GLY A 24 -11.53 -4.08 -12.60
CA GLY A 24 -10.87 -5.01 -11.69
C GLY A 24 -11.52 -4.98 -10.31
N SER A 25 -11.42 -6.08 -9.57
CA SER A 25 -11.89 -6.16 -8.18
C SER A 25 -11.25 -5.04 -7.33
N PHE A 26 -11.88 -4.66 -6.23
CA PHE A 26 -11.33 -3.66 -5.32
C PHE A 26 -9.87 -3.96 -4.94
N GLN A 27 -9.57 -5.24 -4.65
CA GLN A 27 -8.23 -5.65 -4.25
C GLN A 27 -7.20 -5.58 -5.38
N GLU A 28 -7.58 -5.85 -6.62
CA GLU A 28 -6.69 -5.66 -7.78
C GLU A 28 -6.38 -4.19 -7.99
N LYS A 29 -7.39 -3.32 -7.95
CA LYS A 29 -7.20 -1.87 -8.06
C LYS A 29 -6.33 -1.32 -6.93
N LEU A 30 -6.62 -1.74 -5.70
CA LEU A 30 -5.82 -1.33 -4.53
C LEU A 30 -4.36 -1.77 -4.68
N TYR A 31 -4.12 -3.01 -5.11
CA TYR A 31 -2.77 -3.53 -5.35
C TYR A 31 -2.01 -2.71 -6.40
N GLU A 32 -2.62 -2.48 -7.57
CA GLU A 32 -1.97 -1.79 -8.69
C GLU A 32 -1.67 -0.33 -8.35
N THR A 33 -2.63 0.36 -7.74
CA THR A 33 -2.47 1.75 -7.31
C THR A 33 -1.39 1.87 -6.23
N ALA A 34 -1.45 1.04 -5.18
CA ALA A 34 -0.47 1.06 -4.11
C ALA A 34 0.95 0.72 -4.60
N LEU A 35 1.07 -0.21 -5.54
CA LEU A 35 2.34 -0.54 -6.18
C LEU A 35 2.90 0.64 -6.98
N SER A 36 2.05 1.31 -7.76
CA SER A 36 2.45 2.45 -8.58
C SER A 36 2.91 3.63 -7.74
N GLU A 37 2.08 4.09 -6.79
CA GLU A 37 2.38 5.24 -5.94
C GLU A 37 3.53 4.92 -4.96
N GLY A 38 3.59 3.68 -4.46
CA GLY A 38 4.70 3.21 -3.63
C GLY A 38 6.03 3.31 -4.37
N LYS A 39 6.12 2.79 -5.61
CA LYS A 39 7.35 2.93 -6.42
C LYS A 39 7.77 4.38 -6.60
N GLN A 40 6.82 5.25 -6.93
CA GLN A 40 7.12 6.67 -7.15
C GLN A 40 7.63 7.34 -5.88
N SER A 41 7.01 7.04 -4.73
CA SER A 41 7.39 7.62 -3.44
C SER A 41 8.76 7.14 -2.99
N PHE A 42 9.00 5.82 -3.02
CA PHE A 42 10.29 5.27 -2.62
C PHE A 42 11.41 5.58 -3.61
N GLN A 43 11.13 5.81 -4.89
CA GLN A 43 12.15 6.31 -5.83
C GLN A 43 12.64 7.71 -5.43
N LYS A 44 11.76 8.59 -4.95
CA LYS A 44 12.17 9.92 -4.45
C LYS A 44 13.08 9.83 -3.23
N LEU A 45 12.88 8.83 -2.35
CA LEU A 45 13.85 8.50 -1.29
C LEU A 45 15.24 8.28 -1.87
N MET A 46 15.29 7.38 -2.85
CA MET A 46 16.54 6.90 -3.43
C MET A 46 17.27 8.02 -4.15
N ASP A 47 16.52 8.90 -4.81
CA ASP A 47 17.08 10.05 -5.50
C ASP A 47 17.64 11.08 -4.51
N LYS A 48 16.98 11.27 -3.34
CA LYS A 48 17.45 12.22 -2.33
C LYS A 48 18.59 11.69 -1.47
N TYR A 49 18.55 10.42 -1.12
CA TYR A 49 19.54 9.77 -0.26
C TYR A 49 20.19 8.57 -0.95
N PRO A 50 20.91 8.77 -2.06
CA PRO A 50 21.38 7.68 -2.91
C PRO A 50 22.50 6.83 -2.30
N GLY A 51 23.06 7.23 -1.17
CA GLY A 51 24.23 6.60 -0.53
C GLY A 51 23.93 5.86 0.77
N GLU A 52 22.66 5.68 1.13
CA GLU A 52 22.31 5.01 2.38
C GLU A 52 22.39 3.50 2.28
N THR A 53 22.80 2.87 3.37
CA THR A 53 23.25 1.47 3.39
C THR A 53 22.10 0.50 3.65
N PHE A 54 20.97 0.99 4.17
CA PHE A 54 19.85 0.19 4.63
C PHE A 54 18.55 0.96 4.46
N TYR A 55 17.47 0.28 4.09
CA TYR A 55 16.12 0.85 4.07
C TYR A 55 15.13 -0.11 4.76
N GLY A 56 14.61 0.28 5.92
CA GLY A 56 13.34 -0.20 6.45
C GLY A 56 12.24 0.58 5.76
N ILE A 57 11.21 -0.07 5.24
CA ILE A 57 10.19 0.58 4.41
C ILE A 57 8.82 0.13 4.87
N CYS A 58 7.93 1.05 5.19
CA CYS A 58 6.57 0.69 5.55
C CYS A 58 5.54 1.55 4.83
N LEU A 59 4.35 0.99 4.68
CA LEU A 59 3.15 1.77 4.43
C LEU A 59 2.45 1.92 5.78
N TYR A 60 2.33 3.12 6.29
CA TYR A 60 1.58 3.35 7.52
C TYR A 60 0.13 3.66 7.15
N THR A 61 -0.79 3.13 7.92
CA THR A 61 -2.23 3.41 7.85
C THR A 61 -2.81 3.58 9.25
N ASN A 62 -3.96 4.24 9.37
CA ASN A 62 -4.67 4.33 10.65
C ASN A 62 -5.50 3.05 10.91
N ASN A 63 -6.01 2.90 12.14
CA ASN A 63 -6.78 1.72 12.56
C ASN A 63 -7.99 1.44 11.66
N ASP A 64 -8.56 2.46 11.04
CA ASP A 64 -9.75 2.35 10.20
C ASP A 64 -9.46 2.20 8.71
N LEU A 65 -8.17 2.12 8.33
CA LEU A 65 -7.73 2.03 6.94
C LEU A 65 -8.32 3.15 6.08
N ARG A 66 -8.35 4.39 6.59
CA ARG A 66 -8.85 5.59 5.88
C ARG A 66 -7.73 6.44 5.28
N GLY A 67 -6.49 5.98 5.35
CA GLY A 67 -5.36 6.67 4.77
C GLY A 67 -4.14 5.78 4.75
N VAL A 68 -3.29 5.96 3.75
CA VAL A 68 -2.03 5.25 3.66
C VAL A 68 -0.92 6.20 3.25
N TYR A 69 0.24 6.05 3.87
CA TYR A 69 1.39 6.88 3.58
C TYR A 69 2.71 6.09 3.66
N PRO A 70 3.66 6.35 2.74
CA PRO A 70 4.92 5.64 2.68
C PRO A 70 5.95 6.25 3.65
N PHE A 71 6.52 5.39 4.48
CA PHE A 71 7.53 5.71 5.50
C PHE A 71 8.78 4.88 5.24
N ALA A 72 9.95 5.44 5.59
CA ALA A 72 11.19 4.70 5.46
C ALA A 72 12.17 5.06 6.58
N ASN A 73 13.11 4.17 6.84
CA ASN A 73 14.21 4.44 7.75
C ASN A 73 15.52 3.88 7.23
N THR A 74 16.59 4.59 7.50
CA THR A 74 17.94 4.18 7.12
C THR A 74 18.85 4.28 8.33
N VAL A 75 19.93 3.50 8.36
CA VAL A 75 20.89 3.56 9.48
C VAL A 75 21.48 4.97 9.59
N GLU A 76 21.76 5.59 8.45
CA GLU A 76 22.23 6.97 8.36
C GLU A 76 21.13 7.97 8.75
N GLY A 77 19.88 7.69 8.37
CA GLY A 77 18.70 8.43 8.76
C GLY A 77 18.51 8.54 10.26
N LEU A 78 18.58 7.40 10.96
CA LEU A 78 18.55 7.34 12.43
C LEU A 78 19.68 8.15 13.07
N LYS A 79 20.90 8.03 12.54
CA LYS A 79 22.04 8.82 13.04
C LYS A 79 21.84 10.31 12.84
N ARG A 80 21.22 10.73 11.73
CA ARG A 80 20.91 12.14 11.45
C ARG A 80 19.80 12.69 12.34
N SER A 81 18.80 11.87 12.66
CA SER A 81 17.68 12.28 13.51
C SER A 81 18.09 12.36 14.99
N GLY A 82 19.17 11.69 15.38
CA GLY A 82 19.72 11.78 16.75
C GLY A 82 19.00 10.90 17.76
N TYR A 83 18.09 10.03 17.30
CA TYR A 83 17.34 9.10 18.12
C TYR A 83 17.93 7.68 18.03
N GLY A 84 17.77 6.85 19.08
CA GLY A 84 18.22 5.43 19.13
C GLY A 84 17.46 4.50 18.16
N TRP A 85 17.31 3.19 18.42
CA TRP A 85 16.41 2.32 17.61
C TRP A 85 15.01 2.11 18.23
N ASP A 86 14.89 2.31 19.55
CA ASP A 86 13.70 1.92 20.36
C ASP A 86 12.52 2.92 20.45
N ASP A 87 12.27 3.81 19.48
CA ASP A 87 11.26 4.88 19.62
C ASP A 87 10.41 4.91 18.35
N GLU A 88 9.10 4.84 18.47
CA GLU A 88 8.20 4.66 17.32
C GLU A 88 8.14 5.91 16.43
N GLU A 89 8.54 7.08 16.95
CA GLU A 89 8.67 8.36 16.22
C GLU A 89 9.86 8.41 15.23
N LYS A 90 10.61 7.32 15.04
CA LYS A 90 11.91 7.29 14.33
C LYS A 90 11.89 7.07 12.83
N TRP A 91 10.74 6.82 12.25
CA TRP A 91 10.62 6.65 10.81
C TRP A 91 10.77 8.02 10.14
N ILE A 92 11.61 8.11 9.11
CA ILE A 92 11.70 9.33 8.32
C ILE A 92 10.39 9.41 7.55
N PRO A 93 9.53 10.39 7.91
CA PRO A 93 8.27 10.50 7.24
C PRO A 93 8.55 11.08 5.86
N GLY A 94 7.61 10.92 4.96
CA GLY A 94 7.86 11.37 3.62
C GLY A 94 8.07 12.90 3.50
N GLU A 95 7.81 13.74 4.49
CA GLU A 95 8.04 15.20 4.35
C GLU A 95 9.54 15.41 4.12
N SER A 96 10.31 14.64 4.87
CA SER A 96 11.74 14.78 5.00
C SER A 96 12.48 14.40 3.73
N TRP A 97 11.90 13.60 2.83
CA TRP A 97 12.51 13.29 1.52
C TRP A 97 12.02 14.20 0.37
N GLY A 98 11.31 15.29 0.67
CA GLY A 98 10.81 16.23 -0.35
C GLY A 98 9.50 15.79 -1.02
N LEU A 99 8.69 15.00 -0.32
CA LEU A 99 7.27 14.89 -0.67
C LEU A 99 6.53 16.00 0.07
N GLU A 100 5.73 16.76 -0.68
CA GLU A 100 4.92 17.84 -0.13
C GLU A 100 3.72 17.24 0.62
N PHE A 101 3.44 17.78 1.81
CA PHE A 101 2.26 17.47 2.58
C PHE A 101 1.39 18.71 2.56
N GLY A 102 0.17 18.55 2.06
CA GLY A 102 -0.86 19.56 2.25
C GLY A 102 -1.39 19.46 3.67
N GLU A 103 -1.73 20.61 4.26
CA GLU A 103 -2.47 20.71 5.53
C GLU A 103 -3.85 20.01 5.49
N ASP A 104 -4.29 19.57 4.30
CA ASP A 104 -5.48 18.75 4.06
C ASP A 104 -5.08 17.44 3.38
N ASP A 105 -5.20 16.29 4.08
CA ASP A 105 -5.42 14.87 3.68
C ASP A 105 -5.05 14.31 2.28
N LYS A 106 -4.36 15.05 1.42
CA LYS A 106 -3.94 14.65 0.07
C LYS A 106 -2.55 14.05 0.17
N THR A 107 -2.60 12.85 0.73
CA THR A 107 -1.55 11.87 0.99
C THR A 107 -0.71 11.59 -0.26
N GLN A 108 0.51 11.10 -0.04
CA GLN A 108 1.51 10.70 -1.05
C GLN A 108 1.11 9.49 -1.90
N MET A 109 0.02 8.86 -1.47
CA MET A 109 -0.65 7.80 -2.17
C MET A 109 -2.12 8.21 -2.33
N PRO A 110 -2.40 9.35 -3.01
CA PRO A 110 -3.72 9.96 -3.02
C PRO A 110 -4.78 9.04 -3.62
N GLU A 111 -4.44 8.28 -4.66
CA GLU A 111 -5.35 7.34 -5.28
C GLU A 111 -5.56 6.11 -4.38
N THR A 112 -4.51 5.60 -3.71
CA THR A 112 -4.69 4.50 -2.75
C THR A 112 -5.53 4.95 -1.55
N THR A 113 -5.27 6.13 -1.00
CA THR A 113 -6.06 6.71 0.10
C THR A 113 -7.50 6.97 -0.32
N SER A 114 -7.76 7.46 -1.54
CA SER A 114 -9.12 7.62 -2.05
C SER A 114 -9.86 6.29 -2.09
N LEU A 115 -9.24 5.21 -2.59
CA LEU A 115 -9.86 3.88 -2.63
C LEU A 115 -10.22 3.38 -1.21
N LEU A 116 -9.33 3.64 -0.26
CA LEU A 116 -9.48 3.27 1.14
C LEU A 116 -10.60 4.05 1.85
N ILE A 117 -10.64 5.38 1.65
CA ILE A 117 -11.72 6.25 2.15
C ILE A 117 -13.06 5.84 1.56
N ASP A 118 -13.14 5.67 0.23
CA ASP A 118 -14.38 5.28 -0.44
C ASP A 118 -14.93 3.96 0.12
N ALA A 119 -14.06 2.96 0.32
CA ALA A 119 -14.47 1.69 0.89
C ALA A 119 -14.91 1.81 2.35
N SER A 120 -14.20 2.60 3.17
CA SER A 120 -14.55 2.84 4.58
C SER A 120 -15.86 3.62 4.73
N ASP A 121 -16.07 4.64 3.91
CA ASP A 121 -17.26 5.49 3.94
C ASP A 121 -18.49 4.70 3.46
N ASP A 122 -18.33 3.79 2.48
CA ASP A 122 -19.38 2.85 2.07
C ASP A 122 -19.89 2.02 3.27
N TYR A 123 -19.00 1.49 4.13
CA TYR A 123 -19.42 0.77 5.34
C TYR A 123 -20.16 1.64 6.35
N ALA A 124 -19.79 2.91 6.47
CA ALA A 124 -20.43 3.86 7.38
C ALA A 124 -21.83 4.28 6.90
N GLN A 125 -22.05 4.34 5.58
CA GLN A 125 -23.30 4.77 4.98
C GLN A 125 -24.31 3.63 4.78
N ASP A 126 -23.86 2.49 4.25
CA ASP A 126 -24.71 1.32 3.98
C ASP A 126 -23.91 0.02 4.14
N GLU A 127 -23.95 -0.53 5.36
CA GLU A 127 -23.21 -1.74 5.73
C GLU A 127 -23.62 -2.95 4.85
N GLN A 128 -24.87 -3.07 4.41
CA GLN A 128 -25.29 -4.23 3.60
C GLN A 128 -24.74 -4.15 2.18
N ALA A 129 -24.80 -2.97 1.55
CA ALA A 129 -24.23 -2.76 0.24
C ALA A 129 -22.69 -2.90 0.27
N ALA A 130 -22.04 -2.33 1.30
CA ALA A 130 -20.60 -2.47 1.50
C ALA A 130 -20.17 -3.93 1.70
N LYS A 131 -20.93 -4.69 2.50
CA LYS A 131 -20.69 -6.14 2.68
C LYS A 131 -20.78 -6.93 1.37
N ALA A 132 -21.76 -6.62 0.53
CA ALA A 132 -21.89 -7.27 -0.77
C ALA A 132 -20.71 -6.97 -1.71
N ARG A 133 -20.08 -5.80 -1.57
CA ARG A 133 -19.00 -5.31 -2.45
C ARG A 133 -17.60 -5.67 -1.97
N TYR A 134 -17.36 -5.62 -0.66
CA TYR A 134 -16.02 -5.74 -0.06
C TYR A 134 -15.88 -6.93 0.92
N GLY A 135 -16.98 -7.59 1.29
CA GLY A 135 -17.02 -8.65 2.30
C GLY A 135 -17.40 -8.13 3.69
N ASP A 136 -17.37 -8.98 4.72
CA ASP A 136 -17.53 -8.50 6.10
C ASP A 136 -16.34 -7.62 6.52
N PHE A 137 -16.57 -6.61 7.36
CA PHE A 137 -15.51 -5.69 7.80
C PHE A 137 -14.33 -6.41 8.46
N ASN A 138 -14.61 -7.50 9.19
CA ASN A 138 -13.62 -8.39 9.79
C ASN A 138 -12.75 -9.15 8.76
N GLN A 139 -13.20 -9.27 7.50
CA GLN A 139 -12.44 -9.82 6.38
C GLN A 139 -11.78 -8.71 5.56
N PHE A 140 -12.44 -7.55 5.45
CA PHE A 140 -11.95 -6.39 4.72
C PHE A 140 -10.59 -5.93 5.23
N LYS A 141 -10.46 -5.65 6.54
CA LYS A 141 -9.21 -5.18 7.14
C LYS A 141 -8.01 -6.10 6.85
N PRO A 142 -8.02 -7.39 7.21
CA PRO A 142 -6.86 -8.26 6.96
C PRO A 142 -6.57 -8.44 5.48
N THR A 143 -7.59 -8.46 4.61
CA THR A 143 -7.39 -8.60 3.16
C THR A 143 -6.74 -7.35 2.57
N THR A 144 -7.18 -6.16 2.97
CA THR A 144 -6.59 -4.87 2.57
C THR A 144 -5.14 -4.76 3.02
N ILE A 145 -4.82 -5.14 4.26
CA ILE A 145 -3.43 -5.18 4.77
C ILE A 145 -2.57 -6.18 3.99
N ALA A 146 -3.11 -7.36 3.65
CA ALA A 146 -2.39 -8.33 2.84
C ALA A 146 -2.12 -7.80 1.41
N THR A 147 -3.07 -7.09 0.82
CA THR A 147 -2.93 -6.44 -0.48
C THR A 147 -1.86 -5.35 -0.47
N LEU A 148 -1.88 -4.45 0.51
CA LEU A 148 -0.87 -3.41 0.69
C LEU A 148 0.51 -4.00 0.96
N SER A 149 0.59 -5.04 1.79
CA SER A 149 1.84 -5.77 2.06
C SER A 149 2.40 -6.41 0.79
N ARG A 150 1.54 -7.03 -0.04
CA ARG A 150 1.94 -7.59 -1.34
C ARG A 150 2.45 -6.51 -2.30
N ALA A 151 1.79 -5.35 -2.34
CA ALA A 151 2.24 -4.22 -3.13
C ALA A 151 3.65 -3.77 -2.69
N LEU A 152 3.87 -3.59 -1.39
CA LEU A 152 5.15 -3.19 -0.81
C LEU A 152 6.30 -4.20 -1.11
N VAL A 153 6.02 -5.50 -0.99
CA VAL A 153 6.97 -6.57 -1.39
C VAL A 153 7.30 -6.47 -2.88
N THR A 154 6.30 -6.20 -3.72
CA THR A 154 6.53 -6.04 -5.17
C THR A 154 7.35 -4.77 -5.46
N VAL A 155 7.19 -3.69 -4.68
CA VAL A 155 8.04 -2.51 -4.78
C VAL A 155 9.50 -2.86 -4.49
N ARG A 156 9.78 -3.61 -3.41
CA ARG A 156 11.13 -4.12 -3.09
C ARG A 156 11.74 -4.86 -4.28
N ASP A 157 10.98 -5.77 -4.87
CA ASP A 157 11.45 -6.66 -5.96
C ASP A 157 11.55 -5.95 -7.31
N SER A 158 10.92 -4.78 -7.47
CA SER A 158 10.95 -3.99 -8.70
C SER A 158 12.35 -3.52 -9.10
N GLY A 159 13.28 -3.50 -8.14
CA GLY A 159 14.68 -3.24 -8.39
C GLY A 159 15.13 -1.80 -8.15
N ILE A 160 14.25 -0.93 -7.66
CA ILE A 160 14.63 0.42 -7.21
C ILE A 160 15.72 0.40 -6.12
N PHE A 161 15.89 -0.72 -5.42
CA PHE A 161 16.94 -0.94 -4.41
C PHE A 161 18.13 -1.83 -4.88
N LYS A 162 18.11 -2.41 -6.09
CA LYS A 162 19.03 -3.51 -6.52
C LYS A 162 20.51 -3.18 -6.42
N ASN A 163 20.91 -1.92 -6.62
CA ASN A 163 22.33 -1.52 -6.58
C ASN A 163 22.85 -1.26 -5.15
N ARG A 164 21.99 -1.40 -4.14
CA ARG A 164 22.26 -0.99 -2.75
C ARG A 164 21.94 -2.10 -1.74
N MET A 165 21.42 -3.25 -2.18
CA MET A 165 20.98 -4.32 -1.29
C MET A 165 22.14 -5.19 -0.79
N ILE A 166 22.44 -5.08 0.49
CA ILE A 166 22.68 -6.28 1.30
C ILE A 166 21.27 -6.84 1.55
N HIS A 167 20.88 -7.87 0.78
CA HIS A 167 19.54 -8.47 0.80
C HIS A 167 19.07 -8.93 2.19
N ASP A 168 20.00 -9.07 3.13
CA ASP A 168 19.75 -9.61 4.47
C ASP A 168 19.25 -8.56 5.48
N ARG A 169 18.94 -7.33 5.05
CA ARG A 169 18.50 -6.25 5.95
C ARG A 169 17.51 -5.33 5.24
N MET A 170 16.33 -5.81 4.88
CA MET A 170 15.21 -4.93 4.55
C MET A 170 13.98 -5.43 5.28
N ALA A 171 13.49 -4.62 6.21
CA ALA A 171 12.24 -4.89 6.90
C ALA A 171 11.12 -4.11 6.19
N TYR A 172 10.04 -4.80 5.86
CA TYR A 172 8.89 -4.24 5.17
C TYR A 172 7.60 -4.72 5.80
N TRP A 173 6.70 -3.80 6.11
CA TRP A 173 5.40 -4.14 6.65
C TRP A 173 4.42 -2.99 6.43
N VAL A 174 3.14 -3.26 6.64
CA VAL A 174 2.14 -2.22 6.77
C VAL A 174 2.03 -1.90 8.26
N HIS A 175 2.38 -0.68 8.67
CA HIS A 175 2.20 -0.23 10.05
C HIS A 175 0.77 0.26 10.23
N ILE A 176 0.10 -0.17 11.29
CA ILE A 176 -1.23 0.34 11.66
C ILE A 176 -1.05 1.05 13.00
N GLY A 177 -1.35 2.36 13.04
CA GLY A 177 -1.02 3.27 14.16
C GLY A 177 -1.07 2.65 15.56
N ASP A 178 -2.25 2.62 16.19
CA ASP A 178 -2.40 2.05 17.54
C ASP A 178 -2.70 0.55 17.47
N SER A 179 -1.81 -0.21 16.84
CA SER A 179 -1.99 -1.67 16.68
C SER A 179 -1.78 -2.43 17.99
N HIS A 180 -2.83 -3.13 18.40
CA HIS A 180 -2.83 -4.05 19.55
C HIS A 180 -3.44 -5.39 19.13
N GLY A 181 -3.21 -6.47 19.86
CA GLY A 181 -3.93 -7.74 19.63
C GLY A 181 -3.87 -8.27 18.18
N GLN A 182 -5.04 -8.53 17.59
CA GLN A 182 -5.17 -9.21 16.28
C GLN A 182 -4.64 -8.35 15.13
N GLU A 183 -4.64 -7.04 15.28
CA GLU A 183 -4.12 -6.07 14.32
C GLU A 183 -2.63 -6.31 14.07
N ARG A 184 -1.86 -6.60 15.13
CA ARG A 184 -0.44 -6.99 14.99
C ARG A 184 -0.29 -8.28 14.19
N LYS A 185 -1.15 -9.27 14.42
CA LYS A 185 -1.14 -10.50 13.62
C LYS A 185 -1.40 -10.19 12.14
N TRP A 186 -2.39 -9.36 11.82
CA TRP A 186 -2.69 -8.97 10.44
C TRP A 186 -1.55 -8.22 9.76
N MET A 187 -0.83 -7.37 10.51
CA MET A 187 0.33 -6.62 10.01
C MET A 187 1.51 -7.52 9.68
N PHE A 188 1.87 -8.44 10.58
CA PHE A 188 3.12 -9.19 10.48
C PHE A 188 2.97 -10.53 9.76
N GLN A 189 1.79 -11.17 9.77
CA GLN A 189 1.59 -12.48 9.13
C GLN A 189 1.91 -12.47 7.61
N PRO A 190 1.57 -11.43 6.82
CA PRO A 190 1.97 -11.36 5.42
C PRO A 190 3.49 -11.25 5.24
N VAL A 191 4.18 -10.57 6.16
CA VAL A 191 5.62 -10.31 6.11
C VAL A 191 6.43 -11.54 6.49
N ILE A 192 6.02 -12.24 7.55
CA ILE A 192 6.67 -13.44 8.07
C ILE A 192 6.88 -14.50 6.98
N LYS A 193 5.92 -14.64 6.04
CA LYS A 193 6.01 -15.60 4.93
C LYS A 193 7.17 -15.34 3.97
N HIS A 194 7.76 -14.15 4.03
CA HIS A 194 8.84 -13.71 3.16
C HIS A 194 10.18 -13.56 3.89
N LEU A 195 10.21 -13.84 5.20
CA LEU A 195 11.44 -13.90 5.99
C LEU A 195 12.02 -15.32 5.96
N ASN A 196 13.32 -15.46 6.22
CA ASN A 196 13.88 -16.77 6.49
C ASN A 196 13.35 -17.31 7.85
N GLU A 197 13.51 -18.61 8.09
CA GLU A 197 12.93 -19.26 9.27
C GLU A 197 13.39 -18.66 10.60
N GLN A 198 14.65 -18.20 10.68
CA GLN A 198 15.20 -17.62 11.90
C GLN A 198 14.61 -16.23 12.17
N ASP A 199 14.63 -15.34 11.17
CA ASP A 199 14.09 -13.99 11.28
C ASP A 199 12.57 -14.00 11.52
N ALA A 200 11.86 -14.95 10.89
CA ALA A 200 10.45 -15.19 11.12
C ALA A 200 10.16 -15.52 12.59
N LYS A 201 10.93 -16.44 13.19
CA LYS A 201 10.79 -16.83 14.60
C LYS A 201 11.14 -15.69 15.55
N GLU A 202 12.20 -14.94 15.26
CA GLU A 202 12.58 -13.78 16.07
C GLU A 202 11.49 -12.71 16.05
N LEU A 203 10.93 -12.40 14.87
CA LEU A 203 9.82 -11.46 14.75
C LEU A 203 8.56 -11.95 15.48
N GLN A 204 8.23 -13.25 15.34
CA GLN A 204 7.10 -13.86 16.05
C GLN A 204 7.25 -13.77 17.57
N SER A 205 8.44 -14.06 18.08
CA SER A 205 8.75 -13.96 19.51
C SER A 205 8.73 -12.52 20.01
N LEU A 206 9.27 -11.57 19.25
CA LEU A 206 9.37 -10.16 19.65
C LEU A 206 8.00 -9.50 19.80
N PHE A 207 7.06 -9.86 18.92
CA PHE A 207 5.71 -9.29 18.91
C PHE A 207 4.65 -10.19 19.57
N GLU A 208 5.09 -11.21 20.32
CA GLU A 208 4.21 -12.17 21.03
C GLU A 208 3.13 -12.78 20.11
N LEU A 209 3.50 -13.05 18.85
CA LEU A 209 2.57 -13.61 17.84
C LEU A 209 2.33 -15.11 18.07
N ASP A 210 3.16 -15.75 18.88
CA ASP A 210 3.04 -17.15 19.30
C ASP A 210 1.78 -17.36 20.16
N GLY A 211 0.86 -18.20 19.67
CA GLY A 211 -0.46 -18.42 20.26
C GLY A 211 -1.59 -17.62 19.60
N MET A 212 -1.28 -16.62 18.76
CA MET A 212 -2.28 -15.92 17.95
C MET A 212 -2.42 -16.53 16.55
N ILE A 213 -1.34 -17.06 15.99
CA ILE A 213 -1.36 -17.81 14.73
C ILE A 213 -1.72 -19.27 15.04
N GLU A 214 -2.99 -19.53 15.33
CA GLU A 214 -3.50 -20.90 15.21
C GLU A 214 -3.32 -21.38 13.75
N ARG A 215 -2.84 -22.61 13.63
CA ARG A 215 -2.36 -23.21 12.38
C ARG A 215 -3.49 -23.37 11.36
N ASP A 216 -3.57 -22.46 10.39
CA ASP A 216 -4.12 -22.75 9.06
C ASP A 216 -3.06 -23.47 8.18
N LEU A 217 -2.41 -24.47 8.78
CA LEU A 217 -1.56 -25.45 8.10
C LEU A 217 -2.12 -26.83 8.42
N ASN A 218 -3.34 -27.09 7.94
CA ASN A 218 -3.91 -28.43 7.73
C ASN A 218 -4.72 -28.41 6.44
#